data_AF-A0A224YP94-F1
#
_entry.id   AF-A0A224YP94-F1
#
_cell.length_a   1.000
_cell.length_b   1.000
_cell.length_c   1.000
_cell.angle_alpha   90.00
_cell.angle_beta   90.00
_cell.angle_gamma   90.00
#
_symmetry.space_group_name_H-M   'P 1'
#
loop_
_entity.id
_entity.type
_entity.pdbx_description
1 polymer ?
#
loop_
_entity_poly.entity_id
_entity_poly.type
_entity_poly.pdbx_seq_one_letter_code
_entity_poly.pdbx_strand_id
1 'polypeptide(L)'
;MFLSSDVNRAYCDFLLSVIPEFEKVNVFLQSGAPQVHLLREVLSNLLREIMSRFVKPSVIKKADVLADIDYKSCVSQRSDEDIVIGSRTTQTLQSLKIEEREEFFYTCKKVLRCSSRVRDPKISTEM
;
A
#
# COMPACT_ATOMS: atom_id res chain seq x y z
N MET A 1 -1.26 -16.02 21.80
CA MET A 1 -1.97 -14.73 21.69
C MET A 1 -2.01 -14.40 20.20
N PHE A 2 -3.13 -13.98 19.61
CA PHE A 2 -3.20 -13.70 18.16
C PHE A 2 -2.26 -12.55 17.71
N LEU A 3 -1.74 -11.77 18.66
CA LEU A 3 -0.71 -10.74 18.48
C LEU A 3 0.74 -11.25 18.64
N SER A 4 0.94 -12.56 18.85
CA SER A 4 2.27 -13.15 19.15
C SER A 4 3.16 -13.41 17.92
N SER A 5 2.65 -13.20 16.70
CA SER A 5 3.46 -13.32 15.49
C SER A 5 4.05 -11.96 15.16
N ASP A 6 5.37 -11.91 14.96
CA ASP A 6 6.09 -10.71 14.55
C ASP A 6 5.55 -10.15 13.21
N VAL A 7 4.93 -10.99 12.38
CA VAL A 7 4.24 -10.59 11.13
C VAL A 7 2.98 -9.77 11.43
N ASN A 8 2.19 -10.18 12.42
CA ASN A 8 1.00 -9.43 12.84
C ASN A 8 1.39 -8.07 13.43
N ARG A 9 2.51 -8.01 14.14
CA ARG A 9 3.07 -6.74 14.61
C ARG A 9 3.45 -5.83 13.44
N ALA A 10 4.08 -6.36 12.40
CA ALA A 10 4.40 -5.58 11.19
C ALA A 10 3.14 -5.05 10.50
N TYR A 11 2.06 -5.84 10.41
CA TYR A 11 0.77 -5.34 9.89
C TYR A 11 0.18 -4.23 10.76
N CYS A 12 0.23 -4.35 12.09
CA CYS A 12 -0.23 -3.31 12.99
C CYS A 12 0.60 -2.02 12.85
N ASP A 13 1.93 -2.12 12.80
CA ASP A 13 2.82 -0.97 12.61
C ASP A 13 2.56 -0.28 11.27
N PHE A 14 2.29 -1.07 10.21
CA PHE A 14 1.89 -0.54 8.91
C PHE A 14 0.58 0.25 8.99
N LEU A 15 -0.47 -0.33 9.59
CA LEU A 15 -1.76 0.34 9.75
C LEU A 15 -1.64 1.62 10.56
N LEU A 16 -0.87 1.61 11.65
CA LEU A 16 -0.57 2.79 12.46
C LEU A 16 0.13 3.88 11.66
N SER A 17 0.93 3.54 10.65
CA SER A 17 1.57 4.52 9.75
C SER A 17 0.61 5.16 8.73
N VAL A 18 -0.54 4.53 8.49
CA VAL A 18 -1.53 4.94 7.49
C VAL A 18 -2.70 5.69 8.11
N ILE A 19 -3.11 5.32 9.33
CA ILE A 19 -4.22 5.94 10.08
C ILE A 19 -4.15 7.48 10.11
N PRO A 20 -3.00 8.13 10.34
CA PRO A 20 -2.93 9.59 10.41
C PRO A 20 -3.40 10.30 9.13
N GLU A 21 -3.26 9.68 7.95
CA GLU A 21 -3.76 10.27 6.71
C GLU A 21 -5.28 10.24 6.63
N PHE A 22 -5.91 9.20 7.18
CA PHE A 22 -7.36 9.10 7.28
C PHE A 22 -7.92 10.00 8.38
N GLU A 23 -7.23 10.15 9.52
CA GLU A 23 -7.67 11.02 10.60
C GLU A 23 -7.79 12.48 10.16
N LYS A 24 -6.81 13.01 9.42
CA LYS A 24 -6.86 14.38 8.87
C LYS A 24 -8.13 14.61 8.04
N VAL A 25 -8.45 13.66 7.16
CA VAL A 25 -9.63 13.74 6.29
C VAL A 25 -10.91 13.54 7.08
N ASN A 26 -10.93 12.61 8.04
CA ASN A 26 -12.09 12.38 8.89
C ASN A 26 -12.44 13.61 9.72
N VAL A 27 -11.47 14.29 10.32
CA VAL A 27 -11.69 15.54 11.06
C VAL A 27 -12.30 16.61 10.14
N PHE A 28 -11.81 16.70 8.90
CA PHE A 28 -12.36 17.61 7.90
C PHE A 28 -13.83 17.26 7.55
N LEU A 29 -14.12 15.98 7.30
CA LEU A 29 -15.46 15.50 6.96
C LEU A 29 -16.46 15.63 8.12
N GLN A 30 -15.98 15.55 9.36
CA GLN A 30 -16.77 15.70 10.58
C GLN A 30 -16.92 17.17 11.03
N SER A 31 -16.36 18.12 10.27
CA SER A 31 -16.52 19.54 10.58
C SER A 31 -18.00 19.96 10.52
N GLY A 32 -18.42 20.83 11.44
CA GLY A 32 -19.81 21.29 11.52
C GLY A 32 -20.23 22.20 10.36
N ALA A 33 -19.30 22.61 9.49
CA ALA A 33 -19.57 23.47 8.35
C ALA A 33 -19.47 22.68 7.04
N PRO A 34 -20.44 22.81 6.12
CA PRO A 34 -20.39 22.10 4.83
C PRO A 34 -19.29 22.69 3.93
N GLN A 35 -18.15 22.01 3.84
CA GLN A 35 -17.02 22.40 2.98
C GLN A 35 -16.96 21.59 1.68
N VAL A 36 -18.11 21.44 1.01
CA VAL A 36 -18.26 20.61 -0.21
C VAL A 36 -17.33 21.07 -1.34
N HIS A 37 -17.05 22.37 -1.43
CA HIS A 37 -16.14 22.94 -2.44
C HIS A 37 -14.69 22.46 -2.30
N LEU A 38 -14.25 22.10 -1.08
CA LEU A 38 -12.91 21.55 -0.82
C LEU A 38 -12.90 20.01 -0.82
N LEU A 39 -14.07 19.37 -0.74
CA LEU A 39 -14.19 17.92 -0.62
C LEU A 39 -13.45 17.17 -1.73
N ARG A 40 -13.60 17.63 -2.98
CA ARG A 40 -12.92 17.01 -4.12
C ARG A 40 -11.41 17.07 -3.98
N GLU A 41 -10.87 18.20 -3.53
CA GLU A 41 -9.44 18.38 -3.33
C GLU A 41 -8.93 17.49 -2.20
N VAL A 42 -9.61 17.51 -1.05
CA VAL A 42 -9.25 16.70 0.13
C VAL A 42 -9.24 15.20 -0.20
N LEU A 43 -10.28 14.70 -0.87
CA LEU A 43 -10.35 13.29 -1.26
C LEU A 43 -9.33 12.93 -2.34
N SER A 44 -9.05 13.83 -3.28
CA SER A 44 -8.02 13.60 -4.30
C SER A 44 -6.62 13.55 -3.67
N ASN A 45 -6.36 14.39 -2.67
CA ASN A 45 -5.11 14.37 -1.90
C ASN A 45 -4.99 13.08 -1.09
N LEU A 46 -6.06 12.63 -0.42
CA LEU A 46 -6.08 11.34 0.27
C LEU A 46 -5.75 10.18 -0.69
N LEU A 47 -6.40 10.15 -1.85
CA LEU A 47 -6.15 9.14 -2.87
C LEU A 47 -4.68 9.19 -3.33
N ARG A 48 -4.13 10.39 -3.57
CA ARG A 48 -2.72 10.58 -3.93
C ARG A 48 -1.79 10.02 -2.86
N GLU A 49 -2.03 10.34 -1.59
CA GLU A 49 -1.21 9.88 -0.47
C GLU A 49 -1.23 8.36 -0.35
N ILE A 50 -2.40 7.73 -0.42
CA ILE A 50 -2.54 6.28 -0.39
C ILE A 50 -1.82 5.64 -1.58
N MET A 51 -2.07 6.14 -2.80
CA MET A 51 -1.44 5.61 -4.01
C MET A 51 0.07 5.81 -4.01
N SER A 52 0.58 6.91 -3.47
CA SER A 52 2.02 7.21 -3.43
C SER A 52 2.84 6.15 -2.71
N ARG A 53 2.22 5.42 -1.77
CA ARG A 53 2.85 4.37 -0.98
C ARG A 53 3.11 3.10 -1.77
N PHE A 54 2.31 2.83 -2.81
CA PHE A 54 2.32 1.56 -3.55
C PHE A 54 2.53 1.70 -5.05
N VAL A 55 2.18 2.85 -5.63
CA VAL A 55 2.30 3.16 -7.05
C VAL A 55 3.56 4.01 -7.28
N LYS A 56 4.24 3.77 -8.39
CA LYS A 56 5.43 4.53 -8.78
C LYS A 56 5.08 6.01 -8.92
N PRO A 57 5.93 6.93 -8.43
CA PRO A 57 5.68 8.36 -8.54
C PRO A 57 5.63 8.82 -10.02
N SER A 58 6.30 8.11 -10.92
CA SER A 58 6.26 8.37 -12.36
C SER A 58 4.88 8.15 -12.99
N VAL A 59 4.08 7.23 -12.45
CA VAL A 59 2.71 6.95 -12.94
C VAL A 59 1.74 7.98 -12.37
N ILE A 60 1.87 8.30 -11.08
CA ILE A 60 1.04 9.30 -10.40
C ILE A 60 1.22 10.69 -11.00
N LYS A 61 2.45 11.06 -11.40
CA LYS A 61 2.74 12.36 -12.02
C LYS A 61 2.24 12.48 -13.47
N LYS A 62 2.09 11.35 -14.17
CA LYS A 62 1.64 11.33 -15.58
C LYS A 62 0.12 11.30 -15.72
N ALA A 63 -0.61 11.00 -14.66
CA ALA A 63 -2.06 10.90 -14.70
C ALA A 63 -2.70 12.27 -14.42
N ASP A 64 -3.60 12.70 -15.31
CA ASP A 64 -4.46 13.86 -15.09
C ASP A 64 -5.53 13.58 -14.03
N VAL A 65 -6.07 12.35 -14.04
CA VAL A 65 -7.07 11.88 -13.08
C VAL A 65 -6.52 10.68 -12.33
N LEU A 66 -6.32 10.83 -11.01
CA LEU A 66 -5.77 9.77 -10.16
C LEU A 66 -6.64 8.50 -10.13
N ALA A 67 -7.96 8.66 -10.27
CA ALA A 67 -8.91 7.55 -10.29
C ALA A 67 -8.77 6.66 -11.54
N ASP A 68 -8.17 7.16 -12.62
CA ASP A 68 -8.03 6.45 -13.89
C ASP A 68 -6.72 5.64 -13.97
N ILE A 69 -5.85 5.77 -12.95
CA ILE A 69 -4.61 5.01 -12.89
C ILE A 69 -4.94 3.53 -12.70
N ASP A 70 -4.43 2.69 -13.60
CA ASP A 70 -4.40 1.23 -13.38
C ASP A 70 -3.35 0.87 -12.32
N TYR A 71 -3.73 1.01 -11.05
CA TYR A 71 -2.91 0.68 -9.89
C TYR A 71 -2.76 -0.84 -9.67
N LYS A 72 -3.56 -1.65 -10.38
CA LYS A 72 -3.53 -3.12 -10.29
C LYS A 72 -2.44 -3.70 -11.18
N SER A 73 -2.02 -2.98 -12.22
CA SER A 73 -0.90 -3.37 -13.07
C SER A 73 0.42 -3.41 -12.31
N CYS A 74 1.16 -4.50 -12.48
CA CYS A 74 2.50 -4.67 -11.90
C CYS A 74 3.50 -3.63 -12.40
N VAL A 75 3.26 -3.07 -13.59
CA VAL A 75 4.12 -2.02 -14.17
C VAL A 75 3.97 -0.71 -13.39
N SER A 76 2.76 -0.44 -12.90
CA SER A 76 2.43 0.77 -12.14
C SER A 76 2.88 0.70 -10.69
N GLN A 77 2.94 -0.50 -10.11
CA GLN A 77 3.32 -0.72 -8.72
C GLN A 77 4.81 -0.53 -8.49
N ARG A 78 5.16 -0.10 -7.27
CA ARG A 78 6.54 -0.07 -6.77
C ARG A 78 7.08 -1.49 -6.55
N SER A 79 8.40 -1.64 -6.60
CA SER A 79 9.05 -2.88 -6.15
C SER A 79 8.90 -3.01 -4.63
N ASP A 80 9.13 -4.20 -4.08
CA ASP A 80 8.95 -4.44 -2.64
C ASP A 80 9.83 -3.53 -1.77
N GLU A 81 11.02 -3.19 -2.26
CA GLU A 81 11.99 -2.33 -1.59
C GLU A 81 11.56 -0.85 -1.58
N ASP A 82 10.73 -0.44 -2.53
CA ASP A 82 10.31 0.95 -2.73
C ASP A 82 8.94 1.25 -2.11
N ILE A 83 8.21 0.26 -1.60
CA ILE A 83 6.92 0.47 -0.94
C ILE A 83 7.10 1.27 0.35
N VAL A 84 6.27 2.30 0.51
CA VAL A 84 6.30 3.15 1.71
C VAL A 84 5.46 2.52 2.82
N ILE A 85 6.12 1.71 3.66
CA ILE A 85 5.50 0.95 4.76
C ILE A 85 5.64 1.62 6.14
N GLY A 86 6.38 2.72 6.23
CA GLY A 86 6.65 3.44 7.48
C GLY A 86 7.84 2.87 8.26
N SER A 87 8.54 3.74 8.99
CA SER A 87 9.81 3.42 9.66
C SER A 87 9.70 2.33 10.74
N ARG A 88 8.61 2.32 11.51
CA ARG A 88 8.34 1.29 12.52
C ARG A 88 8.18 -0.09 11.88
N THR A 89 7.41 -0.17 10.79
CA THR A 89 7.22 -1.39 10.03
C THR A 89 8.55 -1.89 9.47
N THR A 90 9.39 -1.01 8.91
CA THR A 90 10.72 -1.37 8.41
C THR A 90 11.60 -1.99 9.50
N GLN A 91 11.56 -1.45 10.73
CA GLN A 91 12.29 -2.01 11.87
C GLN A 91 11.77 -3.40 12.26
N THR A 92 10.44 -3.58 12.32
CA THR A 92 9.83 -4.88 12.64
C THR A 92 10.11 -5.91 11.54
N LEU A 93 10.16 -5.50 10.26
CA LEU A 93 10.54 -6.38 9.17
C LEU A 93 12.01 -6.83 9.27
N GLN A 94 12.92 -6.00 9.77
CA GLN A 94 14.34 -6.38 9.92
C GLN A 94 14.56 -7.55 10.90
N SER A 95 13.65 -7.76 11.85
CA SER A 95 13.69 -8.91 12.77
C SER A 95 13.04 -10.19 12.22
N LEU A 96 12.26 -10.10 11.13
CA LEU A 96 11.54 -11.23 10.55
C LEU A 96 12.41 -12.09 9.63
N LYS A 97 12.01 -13.36 9.44
CA LYS A 97 12.60 -14.25 8.44
C LYS A 97 12.25 -13.77 7.02
N ILE A 98 13.04 -14.21 6.04
CA ILE A 98 12.83 -13.85 4.62
C ILE A 98 11.43 -14.26 4.15
N GLU A 99 11.01 -15.48 4.45
CA GLU A 99 9.68 -16.03 4.11
C GLU A 99 8.53 -15.16 4.64
N GLU A 100 8.66 -14.69 5.88
CA GLU A 100 7.65 -13.84 6.55
C GLU A 100 7.61 -12.42 5.96
N ARG A 101 8.76 -11.88 5.54
CA ARG A 101 8.81 -10.60 4.82
C ARG A 101 8.15 -10.70 3.45
N GLU A 102 8.45 -11.77 2.71
CA GLU A 102 7.82 -12.04 1.42
C GLU A 102 6.30 -12.17 1.56
N GLU A 103 5.82 -12.87 2.59
CA GLU A 103 4.39 -12.97 2.90
C GLU A 103 3.77 -11.60 3.22
N PHE A 104 4.45 -10.76 4.01
CA PHE A 104 4.00 -9.41 4.34
C PHE A 104 3.84 -8.55 3.09
N PHE A 105 4.87 -8.50 2.24
CA PHE A 105 4.85 -7.72 1.01
C PHE A 105 3.83 -8.26 0.00
N TYR A 106 3.76 -9.58 -0.14
CA TYR A 106 2.73 -10.24 -0.95
C TYR A 106 1.33 -9.85 -0.49
N THR A 107 1.07 -9.85 0.82
CA THR A 107 -0.24 -9.49 1.37
C THR A 107 -0.56 -8.01 1.17
N CYS A 108 0.40 -7.12 1.42
CA CYS A 108 0.23 -5.68 1.19
C CYS A 108 -0.08 -5.38 -0.29
N LYS A 109 0.65 -6.02 -1.21
CA LYS A 109 0.38 -5.91 -2.65
C LYS A 109 -0.91 -6.60 -3.06
N LYS A 110 -1.30 -7.71 -2.43
CA LYS A 110 -2.53 -8.46 -2.74
C LYS A 110 -3.79 -7.64 -2.49
N VAL A 111 -3.81 -6.83 -1.42
CA VAL A 111 -4.93 -5.89 -1.17
C VAL A 111 -5.11 -4.91 -2.35
N LEU A 112 -4.05 -4.68 -3.14
CA LEU A 112 -4.03 -3.75 -4.27
C LEU A 112 -3.92 -4.42 -5.66
N ARG A 113 -3.60 -5.71 -5.73
CA ARG A 113 -3.42 -6.46 -6.98
C ARG A 113 -4.71 -7.14 -7.43
N CYS A 114 -4.85 -7.23 -8.74
CA CYS A 114 -5.65 -8.27 -9.38
C CYS A 114 -4.97 -9.62 -9.16
N SER A 115 -5.72 -10.64 -8.70
CA SER A 115 -5.27 -12.02 -8.56
C SER A 115 -4.53 -12.49 -9.82
N SER A 116 -3.20 -12.58 -9.73
CA SER A 116 -2.38 -13.32 -10.66
C SER A 116 -1.45 -14.19 -9.83
N ARG A 117 -1.96 -15.37 -9.45
CA ARG A 117 -1.12 -16.54 -9.24
C ARG A 117 -0.43 -16.82 -10.58
N VAL A 118 0.70 -16.19 -10.85
CA VAL A 118 1.68 -16.79 -11.76
C VAL A 118 2.54 -17.65 -10.87
N ARG A 119 2.19 -18.92 -10.85
CA ARG A 119 2.95 -20.00 -10.23
C ARG A 119 3.85 -20.51 -11.34
N ASP A 120 5.06 -19.98 -11.45
CA ASP A 120 6.14 -20.60 -12.24
C ASP A 120 7.36 -20.71 -11.31
N PRO A 121 8.18 -21.78 -11.38
CA PRO A 121 8.47 -22.55 -12.58
C PRO A 121 8.46 -24.09 -12.39
N LYS A 122 8.23 -24.84 -13.47
CA LYS A 122 8.94 -26.11 -13.65
C LYS A 122 9.72 -26.06 -14.94
N ILE A 123 11.03 -25.85 -14.76
CA ILE A 123 12.06 -26.26 -15.68
C ILE A 123 11.96 -27.78 -15.80
N SER A 124 11.75 -28.27 -17.01
CA SER A 124 12.27 -29.56 -17.46
C SER A 124 12.55 -29.43 -18.95
N THR A 125 13.74 -28.91 -19.24
CA THR A 125 14.66 -29.51 -20.20
C THR A 125 14.66 -31.03 -19.99
N GLU A 126 14.35 -31.80 -21.03
CA GLU A 126 15.15 -32.95 -21.49
C GLU A 126 14.48 -33.63 -22.70
N MET A 127 15.23 -33.63 -23.81
CA MET A 127 15.23 -34.55 -24.97
C MET A 127 13.93 -34.88 -25.71
#